data_AF-A0A3B8RF82-F1
#
_entry.id   AF-A0A3B8RF82-F1
#
_cell.length_a   1.000
_cell.length_b   1.000
_cell.length_c   1.000
_cell.angle_alpha   90.00
_cell.angle_beta   90.00
_cell.angle_gamma   90.00
#
_symmetry.space_group_name_H-M   'P 1'
#
loop_
_entity.id
_entity.type
_entity.pdbx_description
1 polymer ?
#
loop_
_entity_poly.entity_id
_entity_poly.type
_entity_poly.pdbx_seq_one_letter_code
_entity_poly.pdbx_strand_id
1 'polypeptide(L)'
;MPIQVIVPESARKTYNNWHFAPAVQHDDLIFFSGVVGSGDSAEDEFRNAWTSLGDTLEAAGVGYQDIIDTTIYMVALQENTA
;
A
#
# COMPACT_ATOMS: atom_id res chain seq x y z
N MET A 1 4.77 -20.25 -10.31
CA MET A 1 6.15 -19.70 -10.15
C MET A 1 6.46 -19.46 -8.67
N PRO A 2 7.71 -19.23 -8.23
CA PRO A 2 7.96 -18.80 -6.84
C PRO A 2 7.36 -17.42 -6.58
N ILE A 3 7.05 -17.12 -5.31
CA ILE A 3 6.61 -15.78 -4.90
C ILE A 3 7.74 -14.78 -5.15
N GLN A 4 7.44 -13.70 -5.86
CA GLN A 4 8.38 -12.60 -6.07
C GLN A 4 8.09 -11.49 -5.07
N VAL A 5 9.11 -11.08 -4.31
CA VAL A 5 8.99 -10.00 -3.31
C VAL A 5 9.38 -8.69 -3.97
N ILE A 6 8.50 -7.69 -3.86
CA ILE A 6 8.68 -6.36 -4.44
C ILE A 6 8.88 -5.38 -3.28
N VAL A 7 10.04 -4.70 -3.28
CA VAL A 7 10.41 -3.74 -2.24
C VAL A 7 10.85 -2.44 -2.91
N PRO A 8 10.00 -1.38 -2.93
CA PRO A 8 10.42 -0.07 -3.39
C PRO A 8 11.55 0.48 -2.51
N GLU A 9 12.35 1.38 -3.04
CA GLU A 9 13.49 1.95 -2.32
C GLU A 9 13.04 2.66 -1.03
N SER A 10 11.91 3.37 -1.08
CA SER A 10 11.29 4.05 0.06
C SER A 10 10.95 3.08 1.21
N ALA A 11 10.65 1.81 0.92
CA ALA A 11 10.23 0.82 1.91
C ALA A 11 11.36 -0.13 2.36
N ARG A 12 12.59 -0.05 1.80
CA ARG A 12 13.70 -0.97 2.16
C ARG A 12 14.00 -0.99 3.66
N LYS A 13 13.98 0.18 4.30
CA LYS A 13 14.25 0.29 5.75
C LYS A 13 13.16 -0.41 6.56
N THR A 14 11.90 -0.22 6.18
CA THR A 14 10.75 -0.85 6.82
C THR A 14 10.77 -2.37 6.62
N TYR A 15 11.05 -2.83 5.39
CA TYR A 15 11.21 -4.26 5.07
C TYR A 15 12.28 -4.93 5.95
N ASN A 16 13.46 -4.30 6.07
CA ASN A 16 14.56 -4.84 6.85
C ASN A 16 14.27 -4.86 8.36
N ASN A 17 13.52 -3.88 8.87
CA ASN A 17 13.24 -3.77 10.30
C ASN A 17 12.05 -4.63 10.75
N TRP A 18 11.00 -4.71 9.93
CA TRP A 18 9.71 -5.30 10.31
C TRP A 18 9.42 -6.62 9.58
N HIS A 19 10.28 -7.00 8.62
CA HIS A 19 10.27 -8.30 7.94
C HIS A 19 8.95 -8.64 7.21
N PHE A 20 8.21 -7.62 6.76
CA PHE A 20 7.06 -7.80 5.86
C PHE A 20 7.33 -7.16 4.50
N ALA A 21 6.89 -7.83 3.43
CA ALA A 21 7.02 -7.37 2.06
C ALA A 21 5.99 -6.26 1.74
N PRO A 22 6.40 -5.12 1.16
CA PRO A 22 5.47 -4.09 0.68
C PRO A 22 4.49 -4.62 -0.37
N ALA A 23 4.99 -5.43 -1.31
CA ALA A 23 4.15 -6.19 -2.22
C ALA A 23 4.78 -7.55 -2.55
N VAL A 24 3.93 -8.50 -2.93
CA VAL A 24 4.35 -9.80 -3.46
C VAL A 24 3.57 -10.13 -4.72
N GLN A 25 4.24 -10.69 -5.72
CA GLN A 25 3.63 -11.17 -6.95
C GLN A 25 3.65 -12.69 -7.00
N HIS A 26 2.50 -13.26 -7.39
CA HIS A 26 2.39 -14.67 -7.75
C HIS A 26 1.55 -14.81 -9.01
N ASP A 27 2.20 -15.29 -10.08
CA ASP A 27 1.65 -15.35 -11.42
C ASP A 27 1.10 -13.96 -11.84
N ASP A 28 -0.20 -13.84 -12.13
CA ASP A 28 -0.83 -12.60 -12.62
C ASP A 28 -1.39 -11.69 -11.51
N LEU A 29 -1.23 -12.07 -10.23
CA LEU A 29 -1.75 -11.32 -9.09
C LEU A 29 -0.63 -10.70 -8.27
N ILE A 30 -0.85 -9.46 -7.84
CA ILE A 30 0.05 -8.71 -6.96
C ILE A 30 -0.74 -8.35 -5.71
N PHE A 31 -0.21 -8.76 -4.56
CA PHE A 31 -0.78 -8.47 -3.25
C PHE A 31 0.04 -7.38 -2.60
N PHE A 32 -0.63 -6.29 -2.24
CA PHE A 32 -0.03 -5.16 -1.55
C PHE A 32 -0.29 -5.26 -0.06
N SER A 33 0.74 -4.99 0.74
CA SER A 33 0.59 -4.84 2.18
C SER A 33 -0.18 -3.56 2.50
N GLY A 34 -0.76 -3.53 3.71
CA GLY A 34 -1.47 -2.35 4.19
C GLY A 34 -0.56 -1.12 4.22
N VAL A 35 -1.06 -0.01 3.69
CA VAL A 35 -0.41 1.30 3.75
C VAL A 35 -1.12 2.16 4.79
N VAL A 36 -0.36 2.74 5.69
CA VAL A 36 -0.88 3.64 6.73
C VAL A 36 -0.49 5.06 6.37
N GLY A 37 -1.51 5.91 6.27
CA GLY A 37 -1.35 7.35 6.05
C GLY A 37 -0.74 8.05 7.25
N SER A 38 -0.08 9.18 6.99
CA SER A 38 0.40 10.09 8.03
C SER A 38 -0.04 11.51 7.69
N GLY A 39 -0.36 12.33 8.68
CA GLY A 39 -0.75 13.71 8.46
C GLY A 39 -1.42 14.30 9.70
N ASP A 40 -1.79 15.58 9.61
CA ASP A 40 -2.50 16.28 10.69
C ASP A 40 -4.02 16.17 10.55
N SER A 41 -4.51 15.68 9.41
CA SER A 41 -5.92 15.46 9.11
C SER A 41 -6.15 14.11 8.43
N ALA A 42 -7.38 13.59 8.51
CA ALA A 42 -7.76 12.36 7.82
C ALA A 42 -7.60 12.47 6.28
N GLU A 43 -7.79 13.67 5.71
CA GLU A 43 -7.53 13.91 4.29
C GLU A 43 -6.04 13.76 3.96
N ASP A 44 -5.17 14.36 4.78
CA ASP A 44 -3.72 14.26 4.60
C ASP A 44 -3.23 12.82 4.75
N GLU A 45 -3.72 12.12 5.78
CA GLU A 45 -3.45 10.70 5.98
C GLU A 45 -3.85 9.89 4.74
N PHE A 46 -5.08 10.07 4.24
CA PHE A 46 -5.56 9.33 3.08
C PHE A 46 -4.76 9.65 1.80
N ARG A 47 -4.46 10.93 1.54
CA ARG A 47 -3.63 11.34 0.40
C ARG A 47 -2.24 10.74 0.47
N ASN A 48 -1.59 10.85 1.63
CA ASN A 48 -0.23 10.35 1.83
C ASN A 48 -0.17 8.81 1.75
N ALA A 49 -1.20 8.11 2.25
CA ALA A 49 -1.32 6.66 2.08
C ALA A 49 -1.36 6.27 0.60
N TRP A 50 -2.17 6.96 -0.20
CA TRP A 50 -2.22 6.69 -1.64
C TRP A 50 -0.96 7.07 -2.38
N THR A 51 -0.34 8.20 -2.07
CA THR A 51 0.98 8.55 -2.64
C THR A 51 2.00 7.45 -2.34
N SER A 52 2.06 6.94 -1.11
CA SER A 52 2.97 5.85 -0.75
C SER A 52 2.64 4.51 -1.42
N LEU A 53 1.35 4.22 -1.69
CA LEU A 53 0.99 3.06 -2.52
C LEU A 53 1.55 3.22 -3.94
N GLY A 54 1.49 4.44 -4.49
CA GLY A 54 2.02 4.79 -5.81
C GLY A 54 3.46 4.32 -6.02
N ASP A 55 4.34 4.58 -5.05
CA ASP A 55 5.75 4.12 -5.10
C ASP A 55 5.85 2.58 -5.24
N THR A 56 4.96 1.85 -4.55
CA THR A 56 4.96 0.38 -4.58
C THR A 56 4.37 -0.14 -5.88
N LEU A 57 3.33 0.52 -6.42
CA LEU A 57 2.76 0.22 -7.74
C LEU A 57 3.80 0.42 -8.84
N GLU A 58 4.53 1.54 -8.83
CA GLU A 58 5.60 1.82 -9.78
C GLU A 58 6.71 0.77 -9.70
N ALA A 59 7.15 0.40 -8.48
CA ALA A 59 8.13 -0.66 -8.29
C ALA A 59 7.64 -2.05 -8.75
N ALA A 60 6.33 -2.26 -8.76
CA ALA A 60 5.68 -3.46 -9.28
C ALA A 60 5.40 -3.41 -10.81
N GLY A 61 5.67 -2.27 -11.47
CA GLY A 61 5.45 -2.09 -12.90
C GLY A 61 3.98 -1.95 -13.31
N VAL A 62 3.10 -1.58 -12.36
CA VAL A 62 1.65 -1.40 -12.56
C VAL A 62 1.22 0.00 -12.12
N GLY A 63 -0.01 0.40 -12.45
CA GLY A 63 -0.60 1.66 -12.00
C GLY A 63 -1.92 1.49 -11.25
N TYR A 64 -2.48 2.60 -10.77
CA TYR A 64 -3.76 2.59 -10.04
C TYR A 64 -4.91 1.97 -10.84
N GLN A 65 -4.87 2.07 -12.17
CA GLN A 65 -5.88 1.47 -13.06
C GLN A 65 -5.90 -0.07 -13.03
N ASP A 66 -4.84 -0.70 -12.53
CA ASP A 66 -4.71 -2.15 -12.47
C ASP A 66 -5.22 -2.72 -11.12
N ILE A 67 -5.68 -1.86 -10.21
CA ILE A 67 -6.27 -2.26 -8.93
C ILE A 67 -7.66 -2.84 -9.17
N ILE A 68 -7.83 -4.13 -8.87
CA ILE A 68 -9.11 -4.85 -9.03
C ILE A 68 -9.88 -5.05 -7.72
N ASP A 69 -9.22 -4.87 -6.57
CA ASP A 69 -9.82 -5.00 -5.25
C ASP A 69 -9.13 -4.06 -4.26
N THR A 70 -9.87 -3.55 -3.27
CA THR A 70 -9.33 -2.65 -2.25
C THR A 70 -10.06 -2.83 -0.94
N THR A 71 -9.31 -3.00 0.15
CA THR A 71 -9.84 -2.96 1.51
C THR A 71 -9.35 -1.72 2.22
N ILE A 72 -10.27 -0.84 2.63
CA ILE A 72 -9.96 0.41 3.33
C ILE A 72 -10.40 0.28 4.80
N TYR A 73 -9.47 0.56 5.71
CA TYR A 73 -9.74 0.63 7.15
C TYR A 73 -9.76 2.11 7.58
N MET A 74 -10.89 2.59 8.10
CA MET A 74 -11.03 3.94 8.63
C MET A 74 -11.42 3.88 10.11
N VAL A 75 -10.69 4.61 10.94
CA VAL A 75 -11.01 4.77 12.36
C VAL A 75 -12.28 5.61 12.48
N ALA A 76 -13.19 5.21 13.38
CA ALA A 76 -14.42 5.96 13.67
C ALA A 76 -15.28 6.29 12.44
N LEU A 77 -15.28 5.44 11.41
CA LEU A 77 -16.04 5.68 10.18
C LEU A 77 -17.51 6.00 10.46
N GLN A 78 -18.16 5.21 11.32
CA GLN A 78 -19.57 5.38 11.69
C GLN A 78 -19.85 6.73 12.36
N GLU A 79 -18.87 7.32 13.05
CA GLU A 79 -19.02 8.61 13.72
C GLU A 79 -18.87 9.78 12.74
N ASN A 80 -18.20 9.55 11.60
CA ASN A 80 -17.90 10.56 10.58
C ASN A 80 -18.80 10.48 9.33
N THR A 81 -19.82 9.61 9.32
CA THR A 81 -20.79 9.46 8.21
C THR A 81 -22.01 10.39 8.31
N ALA A 82 -22.00 11.38 9.21
CA ALA A 82 -23.12 12.28 9.48
C ALA A 82 -23.20 13.48 8.51
#